data_AF-A0A0F8Z1T1-F1
#
_entry.id   AF-A0A0F8Z1T1-F1
#
_cell.length_a   1.000
_cell.length_b   1.000
_cell.length_c   1.000
_cell.angle_alpha   90.00
_cell.angle_beta   90.00
_cell.angle_gamma   90.00
#
_symmetry.space_group_name_H-M   'P 1'
#
loop_
_entity.id
_entity.type
_entity.pdbx_description
1 polymer ?
#
loop_
_entity_poly.entity_id
_entity_poly.type
_entity_poly.pdbx_seq_one_letter_code
_entity_poly.pdbx_strand_id
1 'polypeptide(L)' 'MKKYRARYDGRGDHGAVPSWLTGDNCITTASKDAALLPLKEIVNLIARMALSEPSTVDNGEWVLEAEQTTWVEVW' A
#
# COMPACT_ATOMS: atom_id res chain seq x y z
N MET A 1 -2.28 -1.25 19.26
CA MET A 1 -2.28 -2.18 18.11
C MET A 1 -1.40 -1.55 17.03
N LYS A 2 -0.44 -2.26 16.42
CA LYS A 2 0.41 -1.69 15.37
C LYS A 2 -0.42 -1.40 14.12
N LYS A 3 -0.23 -0.22 13.52
CA LYS A 3 -0.82 0.17 12.24
C LYS A 3 0.26 0.11 11.16
N TYR A 4 -0.19 -0.18 9.95
CA TYR A 4 0.64 -0.30 8.77
C TYR A 4 0.04 0.52 7.64
N ARG A 5 0.89 0.94 6.71
CA ARG A 5 0.51 1.39 5.37
C ARG A 5 1.13 0.48 4.34
N ALA A 6 0.48 0.37 3.18
CA ALA A 6 1.00 -0.38 2.05
C ALA A 6 1.45 0.59 0.96
N ARG A 7 2.71 0.45 0.57
CA ARG A 7 3.34 1.16 -0.54
C ARG A 7 3.34 0.25 -1.76
N TYR A 8 2.91 0.78 -2.89
CA TYR A 8 2.99 0.13 -4.18
C TYR A 8 4.13 0.75 -4.98
N ASP A 9 5.12 -0.08 -5.29
CA ASP A 9 6.29 0.28 -6.10
C ASP A 9 6.13 -0.19 -7.57
N GLY A 10 4.98 -0.77 -7.90
CA GLY A 10 4.67 -1.25 -9.23
C GLY A 10 4.23 -0.16 -10.21
N ARG A 11 4.61 -0.35 -11.47
CA ARG A 11 4.42 0.50 -12.65
C ARG A 11 5.17 1.85 -12.70
N GLY A 12 6.05 1.92 -13.70
CA GLY A 12 6.75 3.12 -14.17
C GLY A 12 5.90 4.14 -14.95
N ASP A 13 4.56 4.06 -14.90
CA ASP A 13 3.67 4.97 -15.64
C ASP A 13 3.58 6.37 -14.99
N HIS A 14 4.03 6.52 -13.74
CA HIS A 14 4.03 7.78 -12.98
C HIS A 14 5.43 8.25 -12.57
N GLY A 15 6.47 7.78 -13.28
CA GLY A 15 7.83 7.76 -12.75
C GLY A 15 7.92 6.76 -11.59
N ALA A 16 9.11 6.40 -11.15
CA ALA A 16 9.32 5.50 -10.01
C ALA A 16 8.95 6.17 -8.67
N VAL A 17 7.77 6.80 -8.60
CA VAL A 17 7.27 7.50 -7.43
C VAL A 17 6.47 6.50 -6.61
N PRO A 18 6.86 6.26 -5.35
CA PRO A 18 6.12 5.34 -4.51
C PRO A 18 4.68 5.80 -4.34
N SER A 19 3.75 4.88 -4.56
CA SER A 19 2.33 5.13 -4.39
C SER A 19 1.80 4.37 -3.18
N TRP A 20 0.62 4.74 -2.70
CA TRP A 20 0.10 4.28 -1.42
C TRP A 20 -1.33 3.78 -1.58
N LEU A 21 -1.61 2.66 -0.92
CA LEU A 21 -2.98 2.20 -0.75
C LEU A 21 -3.74 3.18 0.13
N THR A 22 -4.91 3.59 -0.34
CA THR A 22 -5.83 4.47 0.39
C THR A 22 -6.94 3.65 1.07
N GLY A 23 -7.69 4.30 1.98
CA GLY A 23 -8.77 3.64 2.72
C GLY A 23 -9.97 3.21 1.85
N ASP A 24 -10.09 3.76 0.64
CA ASP A 24 -11.12 3.45 -0.35
C ASP A 24 -10.73 2.34 -1.36
N ASN A 25 -9.59 1.68 -1.17
CA ASN A 25 -9.00 0.67 -2.09
C ASN A 25 -8.50 1.27 -3.41
N CYS A 26 -8.02 2.50 -3.39
CA CYS A 26 -7.36 3.13 -4.53
C CYS A 26 -5.85 3.23 -4.28
N ILE A 27 -5.10 3.59 -5.31
CA ILE A 27 -3.69 3.92 -5.22
C ILE A 27 -3.51 5.42 -5.47
N THR A 28 -2.73 6.08 -4.64
CA THR A 28 -2.39 7.50 -4.79
C THR A 28 -0.90 7.74 -4.56
N THR A 29 -0.31 8.72 -5.26
CA THR A 29 1.06 9.17 -4.98
C THR A 29 1.15 10.04 -3.72
N ALA A 30 0.02 10.44 -3.14
CA ALA A 30 -0.04 11.27 -1.94
C ALA A 30 0.08 10.45 -0.64
N SER A 31 1.24 10.50 0.02
CA SER A 31 1.52 9.72 1.24
C SER A 31 0.62 10.05 2.44
N LYS A 32 0.03 11.26 2.48
CA LYS A 32 -0.90 11.69 3.54
C LYS A 32 -2.24 10.96 3.50
N ASP A 33 -2.61 10.42 2.34
CA ASP A 33 -3.90 9.75 2.11
C ASP A 33 -3.77 8.22 2.28
N ALA A 34 -2.57 7.73 2.64
CA ALA A 34 -2.30 6.32 2.88
C ALA A 34 -3.16 5.76 4.02
N ALA A 35 -3.71 4.56 3.80
CA ALA A 35 -4.45 3.82 4.81
C ALA A 35 -3.53 3.42 5.97
N LEU A 36 -3.94 3.75 7.20
CA LEU A 36 -3.26 3.33 8.44
C LEU A 36 -4.13 2.36 9.23
N LEU A 37 -3.94 1.07 8.96
CA LEU A 37 -4.82 -0.01 9.43
C LEU A 37 -4.02 -1.19 10.00
N PRO A 38 -4.65 -2.10 10.76
CA PRO A 38 -4.04 -3.38 11.11
C PRO A 38 -3.65 -4.19 9.86
N LEU A 39 -2.60 -5.02 9.97
CA LEU A 39 -2.08 -5.84 8.85
C LEU A 39 -3.17 -6.63 8.11
N LYS A 40 -4.06 -7.29 8.87
CA LYS A 40 -5.17 -8.08 8.29
C LYS A 40 -6.09 -7.23 7.41
N GLU A 41 -6.32 -5.98 7.78
CA GLU A 41 -7.18 -5.08 7.00
C GLU A 41 -6.48 -4.62 5.73
N ILE A 42 -5.18 -4.28 5.80
CA ILE A 42 -4.36 -3.97 4.61
C ILE A 42 -4.40 -5.12 3.59
N VAL A 43 -4.17 -6.36 4.05
CA VAL A 43 -4.20 -7.55 3.17
C VAL A 43 -5.58 -7.72 2.52
N ASN A 44 -6.66 -7.49 3.28
CA ASN A 44 -8.02 -7.56 2.74
C ASN A 44 -8.30 -6.47 1.69
N LEU A 45 -7.81 -5.25 1.89
CA LEU A 45 -7.97 -4.16 0.92
C LEU A 45 -7.21 -4.46 -0.38
N ILE A 46 -5.94 -4.90 -0.28
CA ILE A 46 -5.14 -5.32 -1.46
C ILE A 46 -5.84 -6.45 -2.20
N ALA A 47 -6.36 -7.47 -1.49
CA ALA A 47 -7.10 -8.56 -2.11
C ALA A 47 -8.38 -8.10 -2.82
N ARG A 48 -9.10 -7.11 -2.28
CA ARG A 48 -10.28 -6.52 -2.94
C ARG A 48 -9.89 -5.73 -4.18
N MET A 49 -8.83 -4.94 -4.09
CA MET A 49 -8.31 -4.18 -5.22
C MET A 49 -7.79 -5.08 -6.33
N ALA A 50 -7.14 -6.21 -6.00
CA ALA A 50 -6.73 -7.21 -6.98
C ALA A 50 -7.90 -7.76 -7.81
N LEU A 51 -9.10 -7.82 -7.24
CA LEU A 51 -10.30 -8.28 -7.95
C LEU A 51 -10.85 -7.21 -8.90
N SER A 52 -10.70 -5.92 -8.60
CA SER A 52 -11.19 -4.82 -9.44
C SER A 52 -10.17 -4.31 -10.45
N GLU A 53 -8.90 -4.25 -10.05
CA GLU A 53 -7.77 -3.75 -10.82
C GLU A 53 -6.56 -4.70 -10.70
N PRO A 54 -6.59 -5.87 -11.36
CA PRO A 54 -5.56 -6.90 -11.20
C PRO A 54 -4.12 -6.44 -11.49
N SER A 55 -3.96 -5.39 -12.29
CA SER A 55 -2.65 -4.81 -12.63
C SER A 55 -1.96 -4.07 -11.48
N THR A 56 -2.61 -3.97 -10.32
CA THR A 56 -2.08 -3.32 -9.11
C THR A 56 -1.50 -4.32 -8.12
N VAL A 57 -1.54 -5.63 -8.40
CA VAL A 57 -1.07 -6.68 -7.49
C VAL A 57 -0.14 -7.62 -8.23
N ASP A 58 1.14 -7.28 -8.21
CA ASP A 58 2.22 -8.20 -8.56
C ASP A 58 2.99 -8.63 -7.30
N ASN A 59 3.54 -9.83 -7.35
CA ASN A 59 4.29 -10.42 -6.25
C ASN A 59 5.60 -9.65 -6.04
N GLY A 60 5.74 -8.99 -4.90
CA GLY A 60 6.94 -8.23 -4.53
C GLY A 60 6.88 -6.73 -4.81
N GLU A 61 5.79 -6.21 -5.42
CA GLU A 61 5.62 -4.76 -5.64
C GLU A 61 4.96 -4.04 -4.44
N TRP A 62 4.40 -4.80 -3.51
CA TRP A 62 3.80 -4.27 -2.29
C TRP A 62 4.79 -4.32 -1.13
N VAL A 63 5.05 -3.15 -0.56
CA VAL A 63 5.90 -2.97 0.63
C VAL A 63 5.03 -2.54 1.81
N LEU A 64 5.16 -3.23 2.93
CA LEU A 64 4.47 -2.87 4.17
C LEU A 64 5.37 -2.02 5.05
N GLU A 65 4.85 -0.88 5.51
CA GLU A 65 5.57 0.00 6.42
C GLU A 65 4.83 0.12 7.75
N ALA A 66 5.57 0.03 8.86
CA ALA A 66 5.04 0.23 10.20
C ALA A 66 5.39 1.61 10.74
N GLU A 67 4.46 2.22 11.49
CA GLU A 67 4.72 3.48 12.19
C GLU A 67 5.47 3.21 13.50
N GLN A 68 6.76 3.56 13.56
CA GLN A 68 7.56 3.59 14.79
C GLN A 68 8.33 4.91 14.83
N THR A 69 7.67 6.01 15.18
CA THR A 69 8.22 7.40 15.20
C THR A 69 8.72 7.96 13.85
N THR A 70 8.94 7.08 12.88
CA THR A 70 9.31 7.24 11.47
C THR A 70 8.90 5.92 10.77
N TRP A 71 8.66 5.95 9.46
CA TRP A 71 8.22 4.78 8.72
C TRP A 71 9.39 3.80 8.52
N VAL A 72 9.18 2.53 8.88
CA VAL A 72 10.17 1.46 8.71
C VAL A 72 9.56 0.34 7.87
N GLU A 73 10.29 -0.10 6.85
CA GLU A 73 9.95 -1.23 6.00
C GLU A 73 9.92 -2.55 6.79
N VAL A 74 8.92 -3.38 6.51
CA VAL A 74 8.71 -4.68 7.16
C VAL A 74 8.86 -5.78 6.10
N TRP A 75 9.84 -6.65 6.31
CA TRP A 75 10.13 -7.82 5.47
C TRP A 75 9.33 -9.05 5.92
#